data_AF-A0A317MKD2-F1
#
_entry.id   AF-A0A317MKD2-F1
#
_cell.length_a   1.000
_cell.length_b   1.000
_cell.length_c   1.000
_cell.angle_alpha   90.00
_cell.angle_beta   90.00
_cell.angle_gamma   90.00
#
_symmetry.space_group_name_H-M   'P 1'
#
loop_
_entity.id
_entity.type
_entity.pdbx_description
1 polymer ?
#
loop_
_entity_poly.entity_id
_entity_poly.type
_entity_poly.pdbx_seq_one_letter_code
_entity_poly.pdbx_strand_id
1 'polypeptide(L)'
;MSNTAQAPSRATGSQKSVFNTVNVITIVDTDAIKNAYPRNAGPGEAQGLNHHEGITMLCAGKNFLGDIGNDPANLKFSANVGDFVSFWATTISNDADDSVIIYDISSSSQTNVFNNFQANEETRSGAAIPDTSKQNGLPALQVARSFYSYDSKVKNSGTEAFVVSFALYELDAARETQTLYGCFFWDPTIVVQ
;
A
#
# COMPACT_ATOMS: atom_id res chain seq x y z
N MET A 1 4.75 67.95 -8.49
CA MET A 1 5.04 66.85 -7.54
C MET A 1 3.77 66.02 -7.42
N SER A 2 3.72 64.86 -8.07
CA SER A 2 2.57 63.96 -7.99
C SER A 2 3.10 62.58 -7.62
N ASN A 3 2.81 62.14 -6.40
CA ASN A 3 3.17 60.83 -5.87
C ASN A 3 2.04 59.86 -6.19
N THR A 4 2.22 59.02 -7.20
CA THR A 4 1.39 57.82 -7.37
C THR A 4 2.03 56.67 -6.58
N ALA A 5 1.40 56.32 -5.46
CA ALA A 5 1.71 55.13 -4.69
C ALA A 5 1.36 53.88 -5.50
N GLN A 6 2.34 53.02 -5.74
CA GLN A 6 2.15 51.73 -6.40
C GLN A 6 1.81 50.69 -5.32
N ALA A 7 0.65 50.05 -5.43
CA ALA A 7 0.23 48.99 -4.52
C ALA A 7 1.13 47.75 -4.71
N PRO A 8 1.53 47.05 -3.63
CA PRO A 8 2.34 45.85 -3.75
C PRO A 8 1.53 44.72 -4.40
N SER A 9 2.03 44.20 -5.52
CA SER A 9 1.51 42.99 -6.14
C SER A 9 1.80 41.79 -5.25
N ARG A 10 0.76 41.27 -4.58
CA ARG A 10 0.85 40.03 -3.81
C ARG A 10 0.93 38.87 -4.80
N ALA A 11 2.12 38.34 -5.01
CA ALA A 11 2.31 37.11 -5.76
C ALA A 11 1.52 35.99 -5.06
N THR A 12 0.43 35.53 -5.67
CA THR A 12 -0.29 34.32 -5.29
C THR A 12 0.51 33.11 -5.74
N GLY A 13 1.61 32.84 -5.05
CA GLY A 13 2.22 31.53 -5.10
C GLY A 13 1.20 30.52 -4.56
N SER A 14 0.75 29.58 -5.40
CA SER A 14 0.06 28.39 -4.92
C SER A 14 1.01 27.69 -3.96
N GLN A 15 0.73 27.77 -2.65
CA GLN A 15 1.39 26.88 -1.70
C GLN A 15 0.91 25.47 -2.03
N LYS A 16 1.74 24.77 -2.81
CA LYS A 16 1.66 23.32 -2.93
C LYS A 16 1.69 22.76 -1.51
N SER A 17 0.79 21.83 -1.20
CA SER A 17 0.84 21.10 0.08
C SER A 17 2.29 20.67 0.36
N VAL A 18 2.78 20.97 1.57
CA VAL A 18 4.10 20.52 2.03
C VAL A 18 4.14 19.03 2.37
N PHE A 19 2.98 18.40 2.49
CA PHE A 19 2.86 16.97 2.79
C PHE A 19 2.79 16.15 1.50
N ASN A 20 3.65 15.14 1.41
CA ASN A 20 3.67 14.15 0.36
C ASN A 20 3.07 12.84 0.84
N THR A 21 2.59 12.01 -0.09
CA THR A 21 2.24 10.62 0.17
C THR A 21 3.35 9.70 -0.34
N VAL A 22 3.80 8.79 0.53
CA VAL A 22 4.64 7.65 0.15
C VAL A 22 3.73 6.45 -0.06
N ASN A 23 3.68 5.94 -1.29
CA ASN A 23 2.97 4.70 -1.58
C ASN A 23 3.91 3.52 -1.33
N VAL A 24 3.43 2.57 -0.54
CA VAL A 24 4.08 1.29 -0.29
C VAL A 24 3.15 0.21 -0.84
N ILE A 25 3.64 -0.63 -1.75
CA ILE A 25 2.88 -1.77 -2.25
C ILE A 25 3.52 -3.07 -1.76
N THR A 26 2.69 -3.96 -1.23
CA THR A 26 3.04 -5.33 -0.94
C THR A 26 2.53 -6.22 -2.08
N ILE A 27 3.43 -6.96 -2.69
CA ILE A 27 3.11 -8.02 -3.65
C ILE A 27 3.15 -9.35 -2.89
N VAL A 28 2.08 -10.14 -3.01
CA VAL A 28 1.91 -11.42 -2.33
C VAL A 28 1.93 -12.58 -3.33
N ASP A 29 2.87 -13.50 -3.17
CA ASP A 29 2.89 -14.81 -3.81
C ASP A 29 2.01 -15.77 -3.00
N THR A 30 0.75 -15.88 -3.43
CA THR A 30 -0.25 -16.70 -2.75
C THR A 30 0.04 -18.19 -2.87
N ASP A 31 0.71 -18.65 -3.94
CA ASP A 31 1.06 -20.05 -4.09
C ASP A 31 2.15 -20.46 -3.11
N ALA A 32 3.17 -19.60 -2.89
CA ALA A 32 4.16 -19.83 -1.84
C ALA A 32 3.50 -19.98 -0.46
N ILE A 33 2.53 -19.12 -0.13
CA ILE A 33 1.80 -19.17 1.14
C ILE A 33 0.93 -20.44 1.25
N LYS A 34 0.08 -20.73 0.26
CA LYS A 34 -0.82 -21.90 0.28
C LYS A 34 -0.06 -23.24 0.32
N ASN A 35 1.19 -23.27 -0.17
CA ASN A 35 2.05 -24.44 -0.08
C ASN A 35 2.66 -24.63 1.32
N ALA A 36 2.89 -23.56 2.06
CA ALA A 36 3.53 -23.58 3.37
C ALA A 36 2.52 -23.60 4.54
N TYR A 37 1.34 -23.02 4.34
CA TYR A 37 0.37 -22.76 5.41
C TYR A 37 -1.03 -23.30 5.04
N PRO A 38 -1.70 -24.01 5.97
CA PRO A 38 -3.06 -24.51 5.74
C PRO A 38 -4.11 -23.39 5.80
N ARG A 39 -5.30 -23.70 5.29
CA ARG A 39 -6.52 -22.88 5.44
C ARG A 39 -6.81 -22.59 6.92
N ASN A 40 -7.27 -21.38 7.22
CA ASN A 40 -7.81 -21.00 8.55
C ASN A 40 -9.16 -20.26 8.42
N ALA A 41 -9.90 -20.13 9.53
CA ALA A 41 -11.27 -19.63 9.51
C ALA A 41 -11.39 -18.09 9.39
N GLY A 42 -10.28 -17.35 9.33
CA GLY A 42 -10.25 -15.90 9.16
C GLY A 42 -9.51 -15.16 10.27
N PRO A 43 -9.81 -13.87 10.51
CA PRO A 43 -8.93 -12.99 11.32
C PRO A 43 -8.69 -13.44 12.77
N GLY A 44 -9.64 -14.16 13.38
CA GLY A 44 -9.49 -14.70 14.74
C GLY A 44 -8.50 -15.86 14.85
N GLU A 45 -8.15 -16.47 13.72
CA GLU A 45 -7.19 -17.57 13.58
C GLU A 45 -6.03 -17.18 12.64
N ALA A 46 -5.77 -15.87 12.49
CA ALA A 46 -4.74 -15.39 11.59
C ALA A 46 -3.38 -16.01 11.92
N GLN A 47 -2.68 -16.48 10.90
CA GLN A 47 -1.41 -17.20 11.07
C GLN A 47 -0.21 -16.33 10.66
N GLY A 48 0.80 -16.28 11.51
CA GLY A 48 2.05 -15.57 11.24
C GLY A 48 2.92 -16.30 10.21
N LEU A 49 3.47 -15.55 9.26
CA LEU A 49 4.43 -16.07 8.27
C LEU A 49 5.84 -16.09 8.89
N ASN A 50 6.44 -17.27 9.02
CA ASN A 50 7.72 -17.47 9.73
C ASN A 50 8.96 -16.98 8.95
N HIS A 51 8.92 -16.92 7.61
CA HIS A 51 10.04 -16.42 6.80
C HIS A 51 9.58 -15.37 5.78
N HIS A 52 8.48 -14.68 6.08
CA HIS A 52 7.79 -13.75 5.18
C HIS A 52 7.63 -14.32 3.75
N GLU A 53 7.38 -15.63 3.66
CA GLU A 53 7.37 -16.34 2.38
C GLU A 53 6.35 -15.72 1.44
N GLY A 54 6.82 -15.35 0.25
CA GLY A 54 5.95 -14.75 -0.77
C GLY A 54 5.60 -13.29 -0.55
N ILE A 55 6.23 -12.60 0.40
CA ILE A 55 6.01 -11.16 0.61
C ILE A 55 7.13 -10.35 -0.05
N THR A 56 6.77 -9.36 -0.84
CA THR A 56 7.70 -8.35 -1.37
C THR A 56 7.12 -6.96 -1.22
N MET A 57 7.84 -6.07 -0.55
CA MET A 57 7.44 -4.68 -0.34
C MET A 57 8.24 -3.75 -1.25
N LEU A 58 7.55 -2.79 -1.86
CA LEU A 58 8.15 -1.78 -2.72
C LEU A 58 7.58 -0.40 -2.39
N CYS A 59 8.37 0.64 -2.60
CA CYS A 59 7.86 2.02 -2.62
C CYS A 59 8.45 2.78 -3.81
N ALA A 60 7.95 3.99 -4.05
CA ALA A 60 8.46 4.83 -5.13
C ALA A 60 9.98 5.08 -4.97
N GLY A 61 10.73 4.98 -6.07
CA GLY A 61 12.20 5.06 -6.04
C GLY A 61 12.78 6.35 -5.44
N LYS A 62 12.02 7.45 -5.44
CA LYS A 62 12.41 8.70 -4.75
C LYS A 62 12.45 8.57 -3.22
N ASN A 63 11.69 7.62 -2.68
CA ASN A 63 11.57 7.33 -1.26
C ASN A 63 12.37 6.07 -0.88
N PHE A 64 12.60 5.15 -1.82
CA PHE A 64 13.26 3.88 -1.54
C PHE A 64 14.72 4.05 -1.09
N LEU A 65 15.06 3.45 0.05
CA LEU A 65 16.41 3.46 0.60
C LEU A 65 17.02 2.05 0.71
N GLY A 66 16.32 1.01 0.26
CA GLY A 66 16.76 -0.39 0.30
C GLY A 66 15.89 -1.27 1.18
N ASP A 67 16.19 -2.57 1.13
CA ASP A 67 15.59 -3.58 2.00
C ASP A 67 16.44 -3.73 3.26
N ILE A 68 15.84 -4.19 4.36
CA ILE A 68 16.56 -4.41 5.62
C ILE A 68 17.02 -5.88 5.66
N GLY A 69 18.32 -6.13 5.82
CA GLY A 69 18.84 -7.50 5.96
C GLY A 69 18.79 -8.36 4.69
N ASN A 70 18.59 -7.76 3.51
CA ASN A 70 18.29 -8.45 2.25
C ASN A 70 16.98 -9.26 2.30
N ASP A 71 16.02 -8.76 3.08
CA ASP A 71 14.70 -9.37 3.22
C ASP A 71 13.65 -8.53 2.48
N PRO A 72 13.05 -9.05 1.39
CA PRO A 72 12.08 -8.30 0.59
C PRO A 72 10.79 -7.95 1.34
N ALA A 73 10.55 -8.54 2.51
CA ALA A 73 9.42 -8.20 3.37
C ALA A 73 9.71 -7.05 4.36
N ASN A 74 10.94 -6.51 4.34
CA ASN A 74 11.36 -5.41 5.20
C ASN A 74 11.83 -4.21 4.38
N LEU A 75 11.27 -3.02 4.64
CA LEU A 75 11.45 -1.85 3.78
C LEU A 75 12.03 -0.64 4.52
N LYS A 76 13.07 -0.04 3.96
CA LYS A 76 13.57 1.27 4.38
C LYS A 76 13.17 2.34 3.36
N PHE A 77 12.54 3.42 3.82
CA PHE A 77 12.20 4.55 2.95
C PHE A 77 12.33 5.91 3.64
N SER A 78 12.52 6.97 2.86
CA SER A 78 12.56 8.35 3.35
C SER A 78 11.17 8.97 3.35
N ALA A 79 10.82 9.65 4.44
CA ALA A 79 9.59 10.43 4.57
C ALA A 79 9.76 11.47 5.68
N ASN A 80 9.14 12.64 5.52
CA ASN A 80 9.18 13.67 6.54
C ASN A 80 8.10 13.43 7.59
N VAL A 81 8.35 13.87 8.83
CA VAL A 81 7.28 13.97 9.83
C VAL A 81 6.15 14.83 9.27
N GLY A 82 4.94 14.28 9.27
CA GLY A 82 3.74 14.89 8.71
C GLY A 82 3.36 14.40 7.32
N ASP A 83 4.24 13.72 6.59
CA ASP A 83 3.90 13.04 5.33
C ASP A 83 2.88 11.91 5.60
N PHE A 84 2.13 11.56 4.56
CA PHE A 84 1.24 10.40 4.56
C PHE A 84 1.96 9.18 4.02
N VAL A 85 1.58 8.01 4.50
CA VAL A 85 1.96 6.73 3.90
C VAL A 85 0.70 5.95 3.60
N SER A 86 0.66 5.36 2.42
CA SER A 86 -0.47 4.58 1.92
C SER A 86 0.01 3.19 1.54
N PHE A 87 -0.50 2.18 2.24
CA PHE A 87 -0.19 0.78 2.02
C PHE A 87 -1.21 0.16 1.08
N TRP A 88 -0.68 -0.46 0.03
CA TRP A 88 -1.42 -1.19 -0.98
C TRP A 88 -0.99 -2.65 -0.90
N ALA A 89 -1.88 -3.57 -1.25
CA ALA A 89 -1.50 -4.96 -1.47
C ALA A 89 -2.10 -5.47 -2.76
N THR A 90 -1.40 -6.41 -3.39
CA THR A 90 -1.91 -7.15 -4.54
C THR A 90 -1.19 -8.48 -4.68
N THR A 91 -1.74 -9.42 -5.43
CA THR A 91 -1.05 -10.66 -5.82
C THR A 91 -0.21 -10.49 -7.09
N ILE A 92 0.62 -11.49 -7.41
CA ILE A 92 1.40 -11.54 -8.65
C ILE A 92 0.52 -11.38 -9.91
N SER A 93 -0.73 -11.87 -9.87
CA SER A 93 -1.71 -11.75 -10.96
C SER A 93 -2.58 -10.49 -10.84
N ASN A 94 -2.17 -9.50 -10.05
CA ASN A 94 -2.92 -8.27 -9.79
C ASN A 94 -4.34 -8.56 -9.29
N ASP A 95 -4.45 -9.46 -8.32
CA ASP A 95 -5.70 -9.90 -7.68
C ASP A 95 -6.72 -10.56 -8.62
N ALA A 96 -6.29 -11.00 -9.82
CA ALA A 96 -7.19 -11.56 -10.83
C ALA A 96 -7.47 -13.06 -10.64
N ASP A 97 -6.49 -13.85 -10.18
CA ASP A 97 -6.68 -15.26 -9.81
C ASP A 97 -7.01 -15.32 -8.31
N ASP A 98 -5.99 -15.43 -7.46
CA ASP A 98 -6.14 -15.17 -6.03
C ASP A 98 -6.06 -13.66 -5.77
N SER A 99 -6.70 -13.20 -4.70
CA SER A 99 -6.64 -11.81 -4.25
C SER A 99 -6.25 -11.69 -2.78
N VAL A 100 -5.69 -10.53 -2.42
CA VAL A 100 -5.34 -10.20 -1.05
C VAL A 100 -5.93 -8.87 -0.61
N ILE A 101 -6.31 -8.77 0.66
CA ILE A 101 -6.85 -7.54 1.26
C ILE A 101 -6.16 -7.30 2.60
N ILE A 102 -5.43 -6.19 2.74
CA ILE A 102 -4.94 -5.73 4.06
C ILE A 102 -6.15 -5.33 4.90
N TYR A 103 -6.22 -5.83 6.14
CA TYR A 103 -7.29 -5.49 7.08
C TYR A 103 -6.78 -4.96 8.42
N ASP A 104 -5.49 -5.07 8.71
CA ASP A 104 -4.89 -4.47 9.89
C ASP A 104 -3.42 -4.10 9.65
N ILE A 105 -3.02 -2.94 10.18
CA ILE A 105 -1.62 -2.56 10.35
C ILE A 105 -1.50 -1.99 11.75
N SER A 106 -0.85 -2.74 12.64
CA SER A 106 -0.68 -2.39 14.04
C SER A 106 0.80 -2.39 14.42
N SER A 107 1.18 -1.52 15.35
CA SER A 107 2.57 -1.49 15.86
C SER A 107 2.82 -2.73 16.73
N SER A 108 3.93 -3.42 16.50
CA SER A 108 4.45 -4.44 17.42
C SER A 108 5.50 -3.87 18.39
N SER A 109 5.80 -2.57 18.29
CA SER A 109 6.86 -1.91 19.05
C SER A 109 6.34 -0.81 19.98
N GLN A 110 7.20 -0.34 20.90
CA GLN A 110 6.89 0.85 21.72
C GLN A 110 7.20 2.17 20.99
N THR A 111 7.81 2.10 19.81
CA THR A 111 8.11 3.26 18.98
C THR A 111 6.86 3.61 18.16
N ASN A 112 6.52 4.91 18.11
CA ASN A 112 5.38 5.40 17.32
C ASN A 112 5.90 6.24 16.14
N VAL A 113 6.43 5.62 15.09
CA VAL A 113 6.82 6.27 13.82
C VAL A 113 5.57 6.70 13.05
N PHE A 114 4.48 5.91 13.09
CA PHE A 114 3.20 6.27 12.47
C PHE A 114 2.09 6.53 13.49
N ASN A 115 1.03 7.19 13.02
CA ASN A 115 -0.28 7.15 13.69
C ASN A 115 -1.00 5.83 13.40
N ASN A 116 -2.18 5.65 13.98
CA ASN A 116 -3.02 4.48 13.66
C ASN A 116 -3.38 4.46 12.18
N PHE A 117 -3.23 3.29 11.56
CA PHE A 117 -3.64 3.05 10.19
C PHE A 117 -5.17 2.93 10.08
N GLN A 118 -5.71 3.33 8.94
CA GLN A 118 -7.14 3.21 8.63
C GLN A 118 -7.33 2.79 7.17
N ALA A 119 -8.33 1.95 6.92
CA ALA A 119 -8.77 1.65 5.57
C ALA A 119 -9.24 2.92 4.87
N ASN A 120 -8.85 3.08 3.61
CA ASN A 120 -9.26 4.19 2.76
C ASN A 120 -9.71 3.66 1.39
N GLU A 121 -10.70 4.33 0.80
CA GLU A 121 -11.21 4.05 -0.53
C GLU A 121 -11.07 5.29 -1.40
N GLU A 122 -10.46 5.12 -2.56
CA GLU A 122 -10.36 6.16 -3.58
C GLU A 122 -11.06 5.73 -4.87
N THR A 123 -12.15 6.41 -5.24
CA THR A 123 -12.79 6.22 -6.54
C THR A 123 -12.22 7.20 -7.57
N ARG A 124 -11.73 6.68 -8.70
CA ARG A 124 -11.42 7.47 -9.89
C ARG A 124 -12.58 7.37 -10.87
N SER A 125 -13.10 8.50 -11.33
CA SER A 125 -14.20 8.53 -12.31
C SER A 125 -13.78 8.12 -13.73
N GLY A 126 -12.47 8.16 -14.02
CA GLY A 126 -11.88 7.73 -15.28
C GLY A 126 -10.53 7.07 -15.04
N ALA A 127 -10.54 5.87 -14.46
CA ALA A 127 -9.39 4.99 -14.45
C ALA A 127 -9.18 4.40 -15.85
N ALA A 128 -7.92 4.39 -16.30
CA ALA A 128 -7.55 3.83 -17.59
C ALA A 128 -7.61 2.29 -17.55
N ILE A 129 -8.27 1.68 -18.54
CA ILE A 129 -8.26 0.24 -18.78
C ILE A 129 -7.93 -0.06 -20.25
N PRO A 130 -7.41 -1.26 -20.59
CA PRO A 130 -7.22 -1.65 -21.98
C PRO A 130 -8.54 -1.65 -22.76
N ASP A 131 -8.53 -1.13 -23.99
CA ASP A 131 -9.64 -1.31 -24.93
C ASP A 131 -9.56 -2.71 -25.55
N THR A 132 -10.34 -3.66 -25.02
CA THR A 132 -10.34 -5.05 -25.47
C THR A 132 -10.91 -5.24 -26.88
N SER A 133 -11.51 -4.20 -27.49
CA SER A 133 -11.86 -4.22 -28.91
C SER A 133 -10.67 -3.98 -29.84
N LYS A 134 -9.51 -3.59 -29.28
CA LYS A 134 -8.26 -3.32 -30.01
C LYS A 134 -7.21 -4.35 -29.63
N GLN A 135 -6.47 -4.83 -30.63
CA GLN A 135 -5.44 -5.86 -30.43
C GLN A 135 -4.35 -5.46 -29.43
N ASN A 136 -3.97 -4.18 -29.40
CA ASN A 136 -2.94 -3.66 -28.50
C ASN A 136 -3.52 -2.98 -27.25
N GLY A 137 -4.83 -3.02 -27.04
CA GLY A 137 -5.50 -2.40 -25.89
C GLY A 137 -5.49 -0.87 -25.88
N LEU A 138 -5.05 -0.20 -26.94
CA LEU A 138 -4.88 1.25 -26.99
C LEU A 138 -5.75 1.91 -28.10
N PRO A 139 -6.23 3.16 -27.88
CA PRO A 139 -6.11 3.97 -26.66
C PRO A 139 -6.91 3.39 -25.49
N ALA A 140 -6.54 3.73 -24.25
CA ALA A 140 -7.23 3.23 -23.07
C ALA A 140 -8.67 3.77 -22.96
N LEU A 141 -9.59 2.92 -22.52
CA LEU A 141 -10.92 3.34 -22.09
C LEU A 141 -10.83 3.97 -20.70
N GLN A 142 -11.78 4.87 -20.38
CA GLN A 142 -11.87 5.53 -19.09
C GLN A 142 -13.12 5.03 -18.37
N VAL A 143 -12.95 4.39 -17.21
CA VAL A 143 -14.07 3.80 -16.44
C VAL A 143 -13.99 4.20 -14.97
N ALA A 144 -15.14 4.27 -14.30
CA ALA A 144 -15.15 4.45 -12.85
C ALA A 144 -14.58 3.21 -12.15
N ARG A 145 -13.62 3.38 -11.24
CA ARG A 145 -13.00 2.29 -10.48
C ARG A 145 -12.58 2.77 -9.10
N SER A 146 -12.84 1.96 -8.07
CA SER A 146 -12.35 2.17 -6.71
C SER A 146 -11.04 1.41 -6.47
N PHE A 147 -10.19 1.99 -5.64
CA PHE A 147 -8.93 1.44 -5.17
C PHE A 147 -8.88 1.55 -3.65
N TYR A 148 -8.22 0.61 -2.99
CA TYR A 148 -8.24 0.48 -1.54
C TYR A 148 -6.82 0.46 -0.97
N SER A 149 -6.61 1.23 0.09
CA SER A 149 -5.34 1.33 0.80
C SER A 149 -5.52 1.34 2.31
N TYR A 150 -4.44 1.12 3.05
CA TYR A 150 -4.35 1.36 4.48
C TYR A 150 -3.43 2.55 4.72
N ASP A 151 -4.00 3.66 5.19
CA ASP A 151 -3.30 4.93 5.27
C ASP A 151 -2.95 5.29 6.70
N SER A 152 -1.79 5.93 6.87
CA SER A 152 -1.40 6.59 8.11
C SER A 152 -0.58 7.84 7.83
N LYS A 153 -0.25 8.56 8.90
CA LYS A 153 0.60 9.74 8.88
C LYS A 153 1.88 9.46 9.66
N VAL A 154 3.01 9.88 9.11
CA VAL A 154 4.32 9.84 9.79
C VAL A 154 4.26 10.78 10.98
N LYS A 155 4.36 10.21 12.18
CA LYS A 155 4.37 10.90 13.46
C LYS A 155 5.78 11.29 13.89
N ASN A 156 6.75 10.39 13.72
CA ASN A 156 8.15 10.59 14.07
C ASN A 156 9.04 9.88 13.05
N SER A 157 10.25 10.37 12.81
CA SER A 157 11.29 9.56 12.14
C SER A 157 11.79 8.46 13.10
N GLY A 158 12.26 7.34 12.57
CA GLY A 158 12.78 6.25 13.37
C GLY A 158 12.55 4.87 12.75
N THR A 159 12.79 3.85 13.55
CA THR A 159 12.53 2.44 13.22
C THR A 159 11.33 1.95 14.01
N GLU A 160 10.36 1.38 13.32
CA GLU A 160 9.18 0.75 13.94
C GLU A 160 8.98 -0.63 13.31
N ALA A 161 8.64 -1.60 14.16
CA ALA A 161 8.19 -2.92 13.72
C ALA A 161 6.66 -2.96 13.77
N PHE A 162 6.05 -3.59 12.77
CA PHE A 162 4.61 -3.70 12.63
C PHE A 162 4.16 -5.15 12.70
N VAL A 163 2.86 -5.34 12.76
CA VAL A 163 2.16 -6.49 12.23
C VAL A 163 1.28 -5.97 11.09
N VAL A 164 1.48 -6.51 9.89
CA VAL A 164 0.58 -6.27 8.75
C VAL A 164 -0.22 -7.55 8.54
N SER A 165 -1.54 -7.45 8.68
CA SER A 165 -2.46 -8.57 8.54
C SER A 165 -3.28 -8.43 7.26
N PHE A 166 -3.44 -9.53 6.53
CA PHE A 166 -4.17 -9.58 5.29
C PHE A 166 -5.00 -10.87 5.16
N ALA A 167 -6.11 -10.77 4.43
CA ALA A 167 -6.93 -11.90 4.03
C ALA A 167 -6.50 -12.34 2.63
N LEU A 168 -6.33 -13.65 2.43
CA LEU A 168 -6.09 -14.28 1.13
C LEU A 168 -7.39 -14.92 0.67
N TYR A 169 -7.82 -14.61 -0.54
CA TYR A 169 -8.94 -15.24 -1.22
C TYR A 169 -8.43 -16.04 -2.41
N GLU A 170 -8.86 -17.29 -2.51
CA GLU A 170 -8.51 -18.16 -3.65
C GLU A 170 -9.62 -18.14 -4.70
N LEU A 171 -9.25 -18.23 -5.97
CA LEU A 171 -10.21 -18.43 -7.05
C LEU A 171 -10.88 -19.81 -6.90
N ASP A 172 -12.21 -19.84 -6.96
CA ASP A 172 -12.97 -21.07 -6.84
C ASP A 172 -12.76 -22.02 -8.03
N ALA A 173 -13.23 -23.25 -7.89
CA ALA A 173 -13.12 -24.26 -8.94
C ALA A 173 -13.87 -23.89 -10.23
N ALA A 174 -14.87 -23.00 -10.16
CA ALA A 174 -15.60 -22.50 -11.31
C ALA A 174 -14.83 -21.39 -12.06
N ARG A 175 -13.80 -20.83 -11.42
CA ARG A 175 -12.97 -19.72 -11.89
C ARG A 175 -13.70 -18.38 -12.00
N GLU A 176 -14.73 -18.19 -11.19
CA GLU A 176 -15.61 -17.02 -11.29
C GLU A 176 -15.69 -16.22 -9.99
N THR A 177 -15.44 -16.85 -8.83
CA THR A 177 -15.50 -16.16 -7.54
C THR A 177 -14.28 -16.44 -6.68
N GLN A 178 -13.86 -15.45 -5.91
CA GLN A 178 -12.78 -15.58 -4.95
C GLN A 178 -13.36 -15.82 -3.56
N THR A 179 -12.92 -16.87 -2.88
CA THR A 179 -13.43 -17.27 -1.56
C THR A 179 -12.31 -17.26 -0.53
N LEU A 180 -12.64 -16.92 0.73
CA LEU A 180 -11.63 -16.78 1.79
C LEU A 180 -10.84 -18.09 1.96
N TYR A 181 -9.54 -18.03 1.69
CA TYR A 181 -8.58 -19.07 2.04
C TYR A 181 -8.11 -18.93 3.49
N GLY A 182 -7.89 -17.72 3.97
CA GLY A 182 -7.48 -17.53 5.35
C GLY A 182 -6.91 -16.15 5.57
N CYS A 183 -6.61 -15.86 6.82
CA CYS A 183 -5.94 -14.64 7.22
C CYS A 183 -4.52 -14.95 7.67
N PHE A 184 -3.60 -14.08 7.29
CA PHE A 184 -2.18 -14.21 7.57
C PHE A 184 -1.64 -12.87 8.03
N PHE A 185 -0.50 -12.88 8.70
CA PHE A 185 0.21 -11.67 9.03
C PHE A 185 1.71 -11.86 8.93
N TRP A 186 2.40 -10.76 8.72
CA TRP A 186 3.86 -10.71 8.79
C TRP A 186 4.29 -9.45 9.57
N ASP A 187 5.51 -9.46 10.07
CA ASP A 187 6.04 -8.43 10.98
C ASP A 187 7.16 -7.59 10.35
N PRO A 188 6.84 -6.68 9.41
CA PRO A 188 7.87 -5.89 8.76
C PRO A 188 8.47 -4.88 9.74
N THR A 189 9.77 -4.65 9.60
CA THR A 189 10.46 -3.49 10.14
C THR A 189 10.50 -2.40 9.07
N ILE A 190 10.05 -1.20 9.44
CA ILE A 190 10.12 -0.02 8.58
C ILE A 190 10.98 1.05 9.26
N VAL A 191 11.83 1.65 8.46
CA VAL A 191 12.70 2.74 8.88
C VAL A 191 12.36 3.97 8.06
N VAL A 192 11.92 5.03 8.76
CA VAL A 192 11.64 6.36 8.20
C VAL A 192 12.79 7.30 8.53
N GLN A 193 13.40 7.87 7.49
CA GLN A 193 14.51 8.84 7.58
C GLN A 193 14.17 10.16 6.91
#